data_AF-A0A6H3NIX3-F1
#
_entry.id   AF-A0A6H3NIX3-F1
#
_cell.length_a   1.000
_cell.length_b   1.000
_cell.length_c   1.000
_cell.angle_alpha   90.00
_cell.angle_beta   90.00
_cell.angle_gamma   90.00
#
_symmetry.space_group_name_H-M   'P 1'
#
loop_
_entity.id
_entity.type
_entity.pdbx_description
1 polymer ?
#
loop_
_entity_poly.entity_id
_entity_poly.type
_entity_poly.pdbx_seq_one_letter_code
_entity_poly.pdbx_strand_id
1 'polypeptide(L)'
;EIVGKLNKGIEVTIISKSDKFEEINGTISEWIEVQTIDKSQKGYIFGAYLESKINPNPFTKCFKNKKGITIFLNNGKSILLKNGLPKNDEDPQEFIQFNNCKYYKDLDSVLIEYSMHEGGGNEIYNLKNGKFIQIWGHPIFS
;
A
#
# COMPACT_ATOMS: atom_id res chain seq x y z
N GLU A 1 4.06 -23.60 -8.26
CA GLU A 1 3.11 -24.68 -8.61
C GLU A 1 1.74 -24.32 -8.05
N ILE A 2 0.64 -24.58 -8.77
CA ILE A 2 -0.72 -24.30 -8.29
C ILE A 2 -1.17 -25.47 -7.41
N VAL A 3 -1.42 -25.21 -6.13
CA VAL A 3 -1.79 -26.23 -5.14
C VAL A 3 -3.30 -26.44 -5.01
N GLY A 4 -4.12 -25.60 -5.64
CA GLY A 4 -5.58 -25.69 -5.60
C GLY A 4 -6.27 -24.46 -6.19
N LYS A 5 -7.61 -24.50 -6.27
CA LYS A 5 -8.46 -23.36 -6.65
C LYS A 5 -9.44 -23.08 -5.52
N LEU A 6 -9.56 -21.81 -5.14
CA LEU A 6 -10.57 -21.33 -4.19
C LEU A 6 -11.68 -20.60 -4.95
N ASN A 7 -12.92 -20.89 -4.60
CA ASN A 7 -14.07 -20.14 -5.11
C ASN A 7 -14.21 -18.82 -4.34
N LYS A 8 -14.78 -17.80 -4.99
CA LYS A 8 -15.08 -16.52 -4.33
C LYS A 8 -16.00 -16.74 -3.12
N GLY A 9 -15.69 -16.07 -2.01
CA GLY A 9 -16.48 -16.14 -0.77
C GLY A 9 -16.01 -17.19 0.23
N ILE A 10 -15.02 -18.02 -0.12
CA ILE A 10 -14.38 -18.91 0.86
C ILE A 10 -13.60 -18.10 1.87
N GLU A 11 -13.88 -18.34 3.15
CA GLU A 11 -13.16 -17.72 4.25
C GLU A 11 -11.82 -18.43 4.50
N VAL A 12 -10.81 -17.62 4.83
CA VAL A 12 -9.46 -18.11 5.10
C VAL A 12 -8.86 -17.40 6.31
N THR A 13 -7.95 -18.09 6.98
CA THR A 13 -7.06 -17.51 7.99
C THR A 13 -5.74 -17.12 7.33
N ILE A 14 -5.24 -15.93 7.63
CA ILE A 14 -3.90 -15.49 7.20
C ILE A 14 -2.86 -16.15 8.12
N ILE A 15 -1.91 -16.87 7.53
CA ILE A 15 -0.79 -17.51 8.25
C ILE A 15 0.43 -16.59 8.25
N SER A 16 0.83 -16.12 7.07
CA SER A 16 2.02 -15.30 6.90
C SER A 16 1.88 -14.38 5.68
N LYS A 17 2.71 -13.33 5.62
CA LYS A 17 2.77 -12.39 4.50
C LYS A 17 4.16 -12.46 3.88
N SER A 18 4.22 -12.62 2.56
CA SER A 18 5.48 -12.61 1.84
C SER A 18 6.08 -11.20 1.78
N ASP A 19 7.40 -11.14 1.63
CA ASP A 19 8.17 -9.96 1.24
C ASP A 19 8.15 -9.73 -0.29
N LYS A 20 7.63 -10.68 -1.06
CA LYS A 20 7.49 -10.58 -2.52
C LYS A 20 6.17 -9.95 -2.92
N PHE A 21 6.24 -9.09 -3.92
CA PHE A 21 5.10 -8.41 -4.52
C PHE A 21 5.05 -8.68 -6.02
N GLU A 22 3.85 -8.79 -6.55
CA GLU A 22 3.61 -8.92 -7.98
C GLU A 22 2.54 -7.93 -8.43
N GLU A 23 2.58 -7.59 -9.72
CA GLU A 23 1.52 -6.85 -10.39
C GLU A 23 0.72 -7.81 -11.26
N ILE A 24 -0.57 -7.96 -10.96
CA ILE A 24 -1.50 -8.78 -11.73
C ILE A 24 -2.69 -7.89 -12.09
N ASN A 25 -2.98 -7.76 -13.39
CA ASN A 25 -4.07 -6.94 -13.91
C ASN A 25 -4.06 -5.48 -13.39
N GLY A 26 -2.88 -4.86 -13.33
CA GLY A 26 -2.70 -3.48 -12.86
C GLY A 26 -2.86 -3.27 -11.35
N THR A 27 -3.02 -4.35 -10.57
CA THR A 27 -3.04 -4.30 -9.11
C THR A 27 -1.73 -4.87 -8.58
N ILE A 28 -1.04 -4.14 -7.71
CA ILE A 28 0.17 -4.62 -7.03
C ILE A 28 -0.23 -5.15 -5.65
N SER A 29 0.15 -6.37 -5.32
CA SER A 29 -0.09 -6.97 -3.99
C SER A 29 1.04 -7.90 -3.57
N GLU A 30 1.16 -8.11 -2.25
CA GLU A 30 1.95 -9.21 -1.70
C GLU A 30 1.25 -10.56 -1.90
N TRP A 31 2.04 -11.62 -1.97
CA TRP A 31 1.55 -12.99 -1.81
C TRP A 31 1.34 -13.28 -0.33
N ILE A 32 0.16 -13.80 0.03
CA ILE A 32 -0.23 -14.05 1.41
C ILE A 32 -0.43 -15.56 1.57
N GLU A 33 0.24 -16.15 2.54
CA GLU A 33 -0.01 -17.55 2.90
C GLU A 33 -1.29 -17.63 3.71
N VAL A 34 -2.22 -18.46 3.26
CA VAL A 34 -3.54 -18.63 3.85
C VAL A 34 -3.86 -20.10 4.05
N GLN A 35 -4.79 -20.37 4.97
CA GLN A 35 -5.42 -21.67 5.14
C GLN A 35 -6.93 -21.50 5.24
N THR A 36 -7.68 -22.35 4.55
CA THR A 36 -9.14 -22.39 4.64
C THR A 36 -9.58 -22.73 6.06
N ILE A 37 -10.75 -22.23 6.48
CA ILE A 37 -11.25 -22.47 7.85
C ILE A 37 -11.44 -23.96 8.16
N ASP A 38 -11.84 -24.75 7.17
CA ASP A 38 -11.97 -26.22 7.24
C ASP A 38 -10.61 -26.96 7.20
N LYS A 39 -9.50 -26.22 7.08
CA LYS A 39 -8.12 -26.71 6.98
C LYS A 39 -7.84 -27.61 5.75
N SER A 40 -8.76 -27.70 4.79
CA SER A 40 -8.62 -28.56 3.61
C SER A 40 -7.57 -28.08 2.62
N GLN A 41 -7.28 -26.77 2.59
CA GLN A 41 -6.32 -26.18 1.68
C GLN A 41 -5.42 -25.16 2.39
N LYS A 42 -4.14 -25.18 2.03
CA LYS A 42 -3.11 -24.24 2.49
C LYS A 42 -2.22 -23.85 1.32
N GLY A 43 -1.92 -22.57 1.18
CA GLY A 43 -1.06 -22.08 0.10
C GLY A 43 -0.97 -20.56 0.04
N TYR A 44 -0.27 -20.05 -0.98
CA TYR A 44 -0.18 -18.61 -1.24
C TYR A 44 -1.29 -18.15 -2.17
N ILE A 45 -1.94 -17.05 -1.81
CA ILE A 45 -2.91 -16.34 -2.65
C ILE A 45 -2.41 -14.93 -2.93
N PHE A 46 -2.72 -14.42 -4.12
CA PHE A 46 -2.47 -13.03 -4.44
C PHE A 46 -3.33 -12.16 -3.54
N GLY A 47 -2.72 -11.32 -2.70
CA GLY A 47 -3.43 -10.63 -1.62
C GLY A 47 -4.62 -9.79 -2.07
N ALA A 48 -4.60 -9.25 -3.30
CA ALA A 48 -5.70 -8.48 -3.88
C ALA A 48 -7.00 -9.27 -4.07
N TYR A 49 -6.97 -10.60 -3.94
CA TYR A 49 -8.15 -11.45 -3.94
C TYR A 49 -8.77 -11.64 -2.55
N LEU A 50 -8.15 -11.10 -1.51
CA LEU A 50 -8.67 -11.12 -0.14
C LEU A 50 -9.43 -9.83 0.16
N GLU A 51 -10.59 -9.98 0.79
CA GLU A 51 -11.39 -8.87 1.32
C GLU A 51 -11.56 -9.05 2.82
N SER A 52 -11.38 -7.98 3.60
CA SER A 52 -11.65 -8.00 5.04
C SER A 52 -13.07 -7.53 5.32
N LYS A 53 -13.83 -8.35 6.05
CA LYS A 53 -15.20 -8.00 6.50
C LYS A 53 -15.22 -6.97 7.63
N ILE A 54 -14.10 -6.77 8.33
CA ILE A 54 -14.03 -5.95 9.56
C ILE A 54 -13.51 -4.54 9.25
N ASN A 55 -12.59 -4.37 8.30
CA ASN A 55 -12.07 -3.06 7.92
C ASN A 55 -11.72 -3.04 6.42
N PRO A 56 -12.33 -2.15 5.61
CA PRO A 56 -12.22 -2.20 4.14
C PRO A 56 -10.85 -1.79 3.60
N ASN A 57 -10.03 -1.03 4.35
CA ASN A 57 -8.71 -0.54 3.92
C ASN A 57 -7.66 -0.58 5.06
N PRO A 58 -7.37 -1.73 5.69
CA PRO A 58 -6.43 -1.74 6.81
C PRO A 58 -5.02 -1.48 6.26
N PHE A 59 -4.29 -0.51 6.80
CA PHE A 59 -2.88 -0.34 6.44
C PHE A 59 -2.08 -1.60 6.80
N THR A 60 -1.22 -2.06 5.90
CA THR A 60 -0.28 -3.15 6.18
C THR A 60 1.12 -2.60 6.42
N LYS A 61 1.72 -2.01 5.39
CA LYS A 61 3.11 -1.53 5.42
C LYS A 61 3.34 -0.54 4.29
N CYS A 62 4.43 0.20 4.41
CA CYS A 62 5.02 0.94 3.31
C CYS A 62 6.31 0.29 2.84
N PHE A 63 6.52 0.30 1.53
CA PHE A 63 7.75 -0.15 0.91
C PHE A 63 8.32 0.99 0.07
N LYS A 64 9.52 1.45 0.42
CA LYS A 64 10.24 2.49 -0.31
C LYS A 64 11.27 1.85 -1.23
N ASN A 65 11.34 2.30 -2.47
CA ASN A 65 12.38 1.92 -3.42
C ASN A 65 12.76 3.12 -4.32
N LYS A 66 13.65 2.91 -5.31
CA LYS A 66 14.09 3.97 -6.23
C LYS A 66 12.96 4.62 -7.04
N LYS A 67 11.88 3.89 -7.29
CA LYS A 67 10.71 4.36 -8.05
C LYS A 67 9.73 5.16 -7.18
N GLY A 68 9.81 5.08 -5.85
CA GLY A 68 8.92 5.81 -4.94
C GLY A 68 8.50 5.00 -3.71
N ILE A 69 7.28 5.25 -3.22
CA ILE A 69 6.70 4.57 -2.05
C ILE A 69 5.44 3.81 -2.47
N THR A 70 5.37 2.54 -2.10
CA THR A 70 4.16 1.72 -2.21
C THR A 70 3.51 1.57 -0.83
N ILE A 71 2.25 1.99 -0.71
CA ILE A 71 1.39 1.77 0.47
C ILE A 71 0.61 0.49 0.24
N PHE A 72 0.82 -0.53 1.06
CA PHE A 72 0.06 -1.78 1.00
C PHE A 72 -1.12 -1.76 1.95
N LEU A 73 -2.28 -2.14 1.43
CA LEU A 73 -3.52 -2.29 2.18
C LEU A 73 -3.82 -3.78 2.35
N ASN A 74 -4.47 -4.15 3.45
CA ASN A 74 -4.77 -5.54 3.80
C ASN A 74 -5.96 -6.12 3.01
N ASN A 75 -6.62 -5.29 2.19
CA ASN A 75 -7.51 -5.75 1.10
C ASN A 75 -6.71 -6.11 -0.18
N GLY A 76 -5.38 -6.15 -0.06
CA GLY A 76 -4.44 -6.46 -1.13
C GLY A 76 -4.34 -5.40 -2.23
N LYS A 77 -5.00 -4.27 -2.09
CA LYS A 77 -4.69 -3.11 -2.93
C LYS A 77 -3.38 -2.49 -2.48
N SER A 78 -2.73 -1.80 -3.40
CA SER A 78 -1.64 -0.91 -3.04
C SER A 78 -1.70 0.38 -3.85
N ILE A 79 -1.04 1.40 -3.31
CA ILE A 79 -0.96 2.71 -3.92
C ILE A 79 0.51 3.02 -4.12
N LEU A 80 0.90 3.17 -5.38
CA LEU A 80 2.26 3.54 -5.75
C LEU A 80 2.33 5.06 -5.95
N LEU A 81 3.04 5.72 -5.05
CA LEU A 81 3.45 7.11 -5.17
C LEU A 81 4.80 7.13 -5.90
N LYS A 82 4.78 7.45 -7.20
CA LYS A 82 5.97 7.43 -8.05
C LYS A 82 6.79 8.70 -7.84
N ASN A 83 8.09 8.55 -7.62
CA ASN A 83 9.00 9.69 -7.72
C ASN A 83 8.90 10.29 -9.12
N GLY A 84 8.90 11.62 -9.21
CA GLY A 84 9.07 12.32 -10.48
C GLY A 84 10.39 11.88 -11.12
N LEU A 85 10.37 11.59 -12.42
CA LEU A 85 11.60 11.39 -13.17
C LEU A 85 12.01 12.76 -13.71
N PRO A 86 13.28 13.18 -13.56
CA PRO A 86 13.76 14.35 -14.29
C PRO A 86 13.64 14.01 -15.78
N LYS A 87 12.70 14.66 -16.47
CA LYS A 87 12.70 14.67 -17.93
C LYS A 87 13.75 15.69 -18.34
N ASN A 88 14.63 15.28 -19.24
CA ASN A 88 15.66 16.15 -19.81
C ASN A 88 15.06 17.52 -20.19
N ASP A 89 15.70 18.59 -19.72
CA ASP A 89 15.49 20.00 -20.08
C ASP A 89 14.12 20.65 -19.83
N GLU A 90 13.21 20.03 -19.07
CA GLU A 90 12.03 20.72 -18.52
C GLU A 90 12.21 20.97 -17.02
N ASP A 91 11.87 22.19 -16.60
CA ASP A 91 12.12 22.83 -15.30
C ASP A 91 12.25 21.85 -14.10
N PRO A 92 13.38 21.85 -13.34
CA PRO A 92 13.55 21.00 -12.16
C PRO A 92 12.49 21.21 -11.07
N GLN A 93 11.63 22.21 -11.21
CA GLN A 93 10.56 22.60 -10.27
C GLN A 93 9.49 21.52 -10.05
N GLU A 94 9.30 20.56 -10.97
CA GLU A 94 8.29 19.49 -10.84
C GLU A 94 8.81 18.17 -10.25
N PHE A 95 10.07 18.12 -9.80
CA PHE A 95 10.62 16.89 -9.21
C PHE A 95 10.06 16.65 -7.80
N ILE A 96 9.16 15.69 -7.64
CA ILE A 96 8.71 15.18 -6.34
C ILE A 96 9.46 13.89 -6.00
N GLN A 97 10.04 13.83 -4.79
CA GLN A 97 10.63 12.61 -4.24
C GLN A 97 9.92 12.23 -2.94
N PHE A 98 9.30 11.05 -2.92
CA PHE A 98 8.63 10.52 -1.74
C PHE A 98 9.66 9.89 -0.79
N ASN A 99 9.76 10.45 0.41
CA ASN A 99 10.86 10.21 1.33
C ASN A 99 10.50 9.28 2.48
N ASN A 100 9.30 9.42 3.02
CA ASN A 100 8.88 8.70 4.21
C ASN A 100 7.40 8.32 4.14
N CYS A 101 7.03 7.28 4.89
CA CYS A 101 5.66 6.87 5.09
C CYS A 101 5.49 6.38 6.54
N LYS A 102 4.51 6.94 7.25
CA LYS A 102 4.22 6.59 8.64
C LYS A 102 2.72 6.40 8.86
N TYR A 103 2.36 5.27 9.46
CA TYR A 103 0.98 4.98 9.83
C TYR A 103 0.62 5.57 11.20
N TYR A 104 -0.49 6.28 11.25
CA TYR A 104 -1.10 6.82 12.46
C TYR A 104 -2.40 6.05 12.73
N LYS A 105 -2.33 5.11 13.69
CA LYS A 105 -3.44 4.21 14.04
C LYS A 105 -4.68 4.97 14.48
N ASP A 106 -4.52 5.97 15.33
CA ASP A 106 -5.66 6.71 15.92
C ASP A 106 -6.41 7.55 14.88
N LEU A 107 -5.76 7.87 13.76
CA LEU A 107 -6.34 8.62 12.65
C LEU A 107 -6.78 7.74 11.49
N ASP A 108 -6.56 6.42 11.55
CA ASP A 108 -6.68 5.50 10.41
C ASP A 108 -6.08 6.11 9.13
N SER A 109 -4.83 6.59 9.23
CA SER A 109 -4.24 7.43 8.19
C SER A 109 -2.75 7.16 8.01
N VAL A 110 -2.27 7.34 6.79
CA VAL A 110 -0.85 7.20 6.44
C VAL A 110 -0.31 8.57 6.05
N LEU A 111 0.64 9.09 6.82
CA LEU A 111 1.39 10.28 6.47
C LEU A 111 2.49 9.91 5.48
N ILE A 112 2.61 10.69 4.42
CA ILE A 112 3.66 10.61 3.43
C ILE A 112 4.41 11.94 3.42
N GLU A 113 5.73 11.87 3.52
CA GLU A 113 6.61 13.04 3.43
C GLU A 113 7.27 13.03 2.05
N TYR A 114 7.30 14.17 1.38
CA TYR A 114 7.94 14.33 0.09
C TYR A 114 8.80 15.60 0.03
N SER A 115 9.82 15.59 -0.81
CA SER A 115 10.65 16.75 -1.13
C SER A 115 10.44 17.19 -2.57
N MET A 116 10.60 18.49 -2.79
CA MET A 116 10.57 19.14 -4.10
C MET A 116 11.84 19.99 -4.27
N HIS A 117 12.09 20.51 -5.47
CA HIS A 117 13.25 21.36 -5.74
C HIS A 117 13.34 22.54 -4.77
N GLU A 118 12.21 23.20 -4.48
CA GLU A 118 12.12 24.34 -3.58
C GLU A 118 11.41 23.99 -2.25
N GLY A 119 11.71 22.83 -1.68
CA GLY A 119 11.28 22.46 -0.33
C GLY A 119 10.69 21.06 -0.23
N GLY A 120 9.45 20.97 0.25
CA GLY A 120 8.78 19.69 0.48
C GLY A 120 7.44 19.87 1.15
N GLY A 121 6.78 18.76 1.43
CA GLY A 121 5.47 18.78 2.04
C GLY A 121 5.07 17.44 2.63
N ASN A 122 3.84 17.42 3.10
CA ASN A 122 3.23 16.27 3.74
C ASN A 122 1.88 15.99 3.07
N GLU A 123 1.59 14.72 2.82
CA GLU A 123 0.25 14.27 2.44
C GLU A 123 -0.25 13.23 3.43
N ILE A 124 -1.54 13.26 3.73
CA ILE A 124 -2.21 12.18 4.46
C ILE A 124 -3.08 11.39 3.50
N TYR A 125 -2.82 10.09 3.41
CA TYR A 125 -3.76 9.14 2.84
C TYR A 125 -4.73 8.65 3.93
N ASN A 126 -5.99 9.04 3.82
CA ASN A 126 -7.04 8.65 4.75
C ASN A 126 -7.56 7.25 4.38
N LEU A 127 -7.41 6.27 5.28
CA LEU A 127 -7.80 4.89 5.01
C LEU A 127 -9.33 4.71 4.96
N LYS A 128 -10.10 5.57 5.63
CA LYS A 128 -11.57 5.47 5.67
C LYS A 128 -12.20 5.80 4.31
N ASN A 129 -11.70 6.83 3.64
CA ASN A 129 -12.29 7.33 2.40
C ASN A 129 -11.39 7.20 1.15
N GLY A 130 -10.14 6.77 1.31
CA GLY A 130 -9.20 6.57 0.21
C GLY A 130 -8.73 7.85 -0.48
N LYS A 131 -8.79 9.00 0.20
CA LYS A 131 -8.38 10.30 -0.36
C LYS A 131 -7.05 10.76 0.22
N PHE A 132 -6.28 11.45 -0.61
CA PHE A 132 -5.12 12.23 -0.21
C PHE A 132 -5.53 13.63 0.23
N ILE A 133 -4.93 14.11 1.31
CA ILE A 133 -5.09 15.47 1.82
C ILE A 133 -3.68 16.06 1.95
N GLN A 134 -3.41 17.14 1.22
CA GLN A 134 -2.16 17.87 1.35
C GLN A 134 -2.15 18.71 2.62
N ILE A 135 -1.00 18.71 3.30
CA ILE A 135 -0.77 19.48 4.51
C ILE A 135 0.41 20.41 4.28
N TRP A 136 0.15 21.70 4.49
CA TRP A 136 1.17 22.74 4.47
C TRP A 136 1.82 22.85 5.85
N GLY A 137 3.15 22.84 5.89
CA GLY A 137 3.93 22.87 7.13
C GLY A 137 4.19 21.47 7.74
N HIS A 138 4.73 21.45 8.96
CA HIS A 138 5.03 20.22 9.69
C HIS A 138 3.84 19.83 10.59
N PRO A 139 3.10 18.74 10.29
CA PRO A 139 1.94 18.37 11.08
C PRO A 139 2.36 17.92 12.49
N ILE A 140 1.68 18.46 13.50
CA ILE A 140 1.78 18.00 14.89
C ILE A 140 0.54 17.16 15.17
N PHE A 141 0.74 15.86 15.41
CA PHE A 141 -0.31 14.94 15.81
C PHE A 141 -0.31 14.83 17.33
N SER A 142 -1.43 15.19 17.97
CA SER A 142 -1.67 15.08 19.40
C SER A 142 -2.61 13.94 19.73
#